data_AF-A0AAI9XHW3-F1
#
_entry.id   AF-A0AAI9XHW3-F1
#
_cell.length_a   1.000
_cell.length_b   1.000
_cell.length_c   1.000
_cell.angle_alpha   90.00
_cell.angle_beta   90.00
_cell.angle_gamma   90.00
#
_symmetry.space_group_name_H-M   'P 1'
#
loop_
_entity.id
_entity.type
_entity.pdbx_description
1 polymer ?
#
loop_
_entity_poly.entity_id
_entity_poly.type
_entity_poly.pdbx_seq_one_letter_code
_entity_poly.pdbx_strand_id
1 'polypeptide(L)'
;MYPHSFLGLLTSYLSLCSVAHAVPTERRQANDTSADVQTYFNLDVAAHGDKVKTLIADGYRMISLSNYGTAPDAKYAAVWVRRDGNPFETIYGADEATYDDWFDSWKSKGYVPTHISVTGPAGSAIYAGVMEKANVTNWTQLCGLNNPYEFDNATNGIDMVVKGFSMYGTPSDRRYGVLGHENVGNQMSTIFYSSGNYTVDYPKIYESETAKRFWRPSHLFLSDDHVATPQFVDTSVGKWVALNDLTAEELSSQIQLQKQQGLHPIDVHGGASRQDVRFAVIFAEKDVPEARKWTATGSFKGFKDNAGATTAFDAAMQTWMKKNGVRQAQLAIASNGSTIAERGYTWAENDRPVVETSDVFLLASAGKLNYSTAAYPLLGYDEPVDARAKDITIDHLLSHTSGYNRDRSGDPSFMFREIAITLFNGTRAATLRDVIEYQVARPLDFAPGTDYAYSNYGTMLLSYIVGNITATPYLDFLRDKILGDLDVRLYETAAERHSGDRIIQESKYTGYDPREPQSYRLVPGPYGGDGAIKEECAGAFSLAASAGTVARFIGSHAVSGTGGRAPFAERDGTVVGARTFASSRSDVDWALTINTREYISEVEFDDLRSWKLSFVFEDFAVA
;
A
#
# COMPACT_ATOMS: atom_id res chain seq x y z
N MET A 1 69.80 12.33 19.77
CA MET A 1 68.97 11.28 19.15
C MET A 1 67.59 11.44 19.79
N TYR A 2 66.60 11.82 18.98
CA TYR A 2 65.58 12.82 19.34
C TYR A 2 64.50 12.36 20.35
N PRO A 3 63.94 13.29 21.16
CA PRO A 3 63.14 13.03 22.35
C PRO A 3 61.64 13.38 22.22
N HIS A 4 60.92 13.14 23.32
CA HIS A 4 59.49 13.31 23.62
C HIS A 4 58.78 14.63 23.24
N SER A 5 57.45 14.55 23.01
CA SER A 5 56.37 15.37 23.65
C SER A 5 54.99 14.89 23.16
N PHE A 6 53.98 14.51 23.96
CA PHE A 6 53.13 15.29 24.89
C PHE A 6 52.40 16.51 24.29
N LEU A 7 51.12 16.34 23.95
CA LEU A 7 49.97 17.27 23.92
C LEU A 7 48.81 16.49 23.24
N GLY A 8 47.56 16.35 23.69
CA GLY A 8 46.75 17.00 24.70
C GLY A 8 45.29 17.01 24.18
N LEU A 9 44.46 16.10 24.73
CA LEU A 9 42.99 16.20 25.00
C LEU A 9 41.94 16.59 23.93
N LEU A 10 40.82 15.84 23.98
CA LEU A 10 39.38 16.23 23.88
C LEU A 10 38.69 16.47 22.51
N THR A 11 37.59 15.70 22.32
CA THR A 11 36.28 16.00 21.68
C THR A 11 36.17 16.41 20.20
N SER A 12 35.26 15.74 19.46
CA SER A 12 34.30 16.23 18.40
C SER A 12 33.82 15.01 17.57
N TYR A 13 32.57 14.54 17.62
CA TYR A 13 31.39 14.92 16.80
C TYR A 13 31.60 15.26 15.31
N LEU A 14 30.67 14.71 14.50
CA LEU A 14 30.17 15.15 13.17
C LEU A 14 30.80 14.60 11.87
N SER A 15 29.95 13.80 11.20
CA SER A 15 29.42 14.03 9.84
C SER A 15 30.42 14.29 8.70
N LEU A 16 30.57 13.30 7.81
CA LEU A 16 31.15 13.48 6.48
C LEU A 16 30.03 13.74 5.47
N CYS A 17 29.80 15.03 5.20
CA CYS A 17 29.15 15.50 3.98
C CYS A 17 30.15 15.45 2.82
N SER A 18 29.80 14.80 1.71
CA SER A 18 30.40 15.05 0.40
C SER A 18 29.59 16.15 -0.31
N VAL A 19 30.18 17.35 -0.34
CA VAL A 19 29.63 18.52 -1.05
C VAL A 19 30.30 18.61 -2.42
N ALA A 20 29.54 18.43 -3.50
CA ALA A 20 29.95 18.86 -4.84
C ALA A 20 29.44 20.29 -5.06
N HIS A 21 30.35 21.26 -5.15
CA HIS A 21 30.05 22.64 -5.50
C HIS A 21 30.02 22.79 -7.03
N ALA A 22 28.98 23.45 -7.55
CA ALA A 22 29.02 24.10 -8.86
C ALA A 22 28.28 25.45 -8.77
N VAL A 23 28.98 26.55 -9.02
CA VAL A 23 28.48 27.94 -9.12
C VAL A 23 29.40 28.67 -10.11
N PRO A 24 28.97 29.70 -10.88
CA PRO A 24 27.71 29.90 -11.61
C PRO A 24 27.94 30.30 -13.09
N THR A 25 26.92 30.20 -13.94
CA THR A 25 26.78 31.16 -15.05
C THR A 25 25.31 31.48 -15.33
N GLU A 26 25.02 32.78 -15.22
CA GLU A 26 23.87 33.55 -15.69
C GLU A 26 22.46 33.30 -15.11
N ARG A 27 22.01 34.34 -14.39
CA ARG A 27 20.68 34.59 -13.87
C ARG A 27 19.58 34.35 -14.91
N ARG A 28 18.68 33.41 -14.59
CA ARG A 28 17.24 33.65 -14.67
C ARG A 28 16.63 33.27 -13.32
N GLN A 29 15.94 34.22 -12.70
CA GLN A 29 15.05 33.97 -11.56
C GLN A 29 14.06 32.87 -11.97
N ALA A 30 14.23 31.67 -11.41
CA ALA A 30 13.13 30.74 -11.24
C ALA A 30 12.44 31.15 -9.94
N ASN A 31 11.15 31.50 -10.04
CA ASN A 31 10.31 31.80 -8.89
C ASN A 31 10.40 30.67 -7.88
N ASP A 32 10.78 31.04 -6.66
CA ASP A 32 10.62 30.24 -5.45
C ASP A 32 9.13 29.90 -5.29
N THR A 33 8.77 28.66 -5.55
CA THR A 33 7.40 28.12 -5.39
C THR A 33 7.21 27.44 -4.03
N SER A 34 8.01 27.77 -3.01
CA SER A 34 7.62 27.41 -1.64
C SER A 34 6.42 28.28 -1.26
N ALA A 35 5.30 27.64 -0.90
CA ALA A 35 4.09 28.37 -0.57
C ALA A 35 4.33 29.24 0.68
N ASP A 36 3.78 30.45 0.71
CA ASP A 36 3.85 31.30 1.91
C ASP A 36 2.96 30.67 3.00
N VAL A 37 3.62 30.05 3.99
CA VAL A 37 2.98 29.32 5.09
C VAL A 37 2.99 30.14 6.38
N GLN A 38 1.83 30.24 7.02
CA GLN A 38 1.64 30.80 8.35
C GLN A 38 1.15 29.71 9.31
N THR A 39 1.70 29.68 10.52
CA THR A 39 1.35 28.67 11.55
C THR A 39 1.25 29.34 12.91
N TYR A 40 0.28 28.92 13.72
CA TYR A 40 0.16 29.32 15.11
C TYR A 40 -0.39 28.17 15.96
N PHE A 41 -0.18 28.26 17.27
CA PHE A 41 -0.66 27.33 18.29
C PHE A 41 -0.81 28.06 19.63
N ASN A 42 -1.52 27.44 20.59
CA ASN A 42 -1.83 27.99 21.91
C ASN A 42 -2.64 29.29 21.93
N LEU A 43 -3.41 29.57 20.87
CA LEU A 43 -4.33 30.71 20.86
C LEU A 43 -5.65 30.34 21.54
N ASP A 44 -6.20 31.23 22.35
CA ASP A 44 -7.60 31.11 22.78
C ASP A 44 -8.56 31.40 21.62
N VAL A 45 -9.86 31.21 21.86
CA VAL A 45 -10.90 31.38 20.83
C VAL A 45 -10.95 32.80 20.24
N ALA A 46 -10.68 33.83 21.03
CA ALA A 46 -10.72 35.21 20.57
C ALA A 46 -9.52 35.52 19.66
N ALA A 47 -8.32 35.19 20.11
CA ALA A 47 -7.09 35.35 19.34
C ALA A 47 -7.07 34.49 18.07
N HIS A 48 -7.63 33.26 18.13
CA HIS A 48 -7.84 32.43 16.95
C HIS A 48 -8.76 33.13 15.94
N GLY A 49 -9.91 33.65 16.39
CA GLY A 49 -10.85 34.34 15.52
C GLY A 49 -10.28 35.59 14.84
N ASP A 50 -9.44 36.35 15.54
CA ASP A 50 -8.75 37.51 14.95
C ASP A 50 -7.72 37.09 13.91
N LYS A 51 -6.99 35.99 14.15
CA LYS A 51 -6.06 35.41 13.17
C LYS A 51 -6.79 34.89 11.93
N VAL A 52 -7.90 34.16 12.10
CA VAL A 52 -8.74 33.66 11.00
C VAL A 52 -9.17 34.80 10.07
N LYS A 53 -9.76 35.87 10.64
CA LYS A 53 -10.20 37.04 9.86
C LYS A 53 -9.06 37.70 9.09
N THR A 54 -7.92 37.89 9.75
CA THR A 54 -6.74 38.52 9.15
C THR A 54 -6.20 37.68 7.99
N LEU A 55 -6.00 36.38 8.22
CA LEU A 55 -5.42 35.47 7.22
C LEU A 55 -6.34 35.28 6.01
N ILE A 56 -7.66 35.19 6.22
CA ILE A 56 -8.63 35.17 5.12
C ILE A 56 -8.53 36.46 4.28
N ALA A 57 -8.47 37.63 4.93
CA ALA A 57 -8.35 38.91 4.24
C ALA A 57 -7.04 39.04 3.44
N ASP A 58 -5.97 38.40 3.90
CA ASP A 58 -4.66 38.40 3.25
C ASP A 58 -4.53 37.33 2.13
N GLY A 59 -5.58 36.54 1.89
CA GLY A 59 -5.65 35.52 0.84
C GLY A 59 -5.07 34.16 1.24
N TYR A 60 -5.00 33.87 2.54
CA TYR A 60 -4.59 32.56 3.04
C TYR A 60 -5.79 31.61 3.18
N ARG A 61 -5.48 30.32 3.08
CA ARG A 61 -6.43 29.22 3.27
C ARG A 61 -5.92 28.30 4.36
N MET A 62 -6.82 27.83 5.22
CA MET A 62 -6.50 26.89 6.27
C MET A 62 -6.30 25.49 5.66
N ILE A 63 -5.20 24.83 6.03
CA ILE A 63 -4.87 23.45 5.59
C ILE A 63 -4.76 22.46 6.76
N SER A 64 -4.75 22.97 8.00
CA SER A 64 -4.80 22.17 9.21
C SER A 64 -5.48 22.98 10.32
N LEU A 65 -6.36 22.31 11.08
CA LEU A 65 -7.14 22.89 12.17
C LEU A 65 -7.17 21.89 13.33
N SER A 66 -6.77 22.35 14.51
CA SER A 66 -6.86 21.59 15.75
C SER A 66 -7.34 22.51 16.87
N ASN A 67 -8.40 22.11 17.55
CA ASN A 67 -8.77 22.62 18.86
C ASN A 67 -8.50 21.56 19.92
N TYR A 68 -8.07 21.99 21.11
CA TYR A 68 -7.68 21.09 22.19
C TYR A 68 -7.88 21.73 23.57
N GLY A 69 -7.99 20.91 24.60
CA GLY A 69 -8.37 21.29 25.96
C GLY A 69 -9.88 21.38 26.15
N THR A 70 -10.28 21.91 27.31
CA THR A 70 -11.68 21.95 27.74
C THR A 70 -12.25 23.36 27.77
N ALA A 71 -13.56 23.50 27.62
CA ALA A 71 -14.25 24.77 27.84
C ALA A 71 -13.97 25.36 29.25
N PRO A 72 -13.90 26.69 29.40
CA PRO A 72 -13.93 27.72 28.35
C PRO A 72 -12.54 28.00 27.72
N ASP A 73 -11.47 27.35 28.22
CA ASP A 73 -10.08 27.69 27.94
C ASP A 73 -9.44 26.92 26.78
N ALA A 74 -10.25 26.29 25.93
CA ALA A 74 -9.77 25.55 24.78
C ALA A 74 -8.88 26.41 23.88
N LYS A 75 -7.82 25.78 23.38
CA LYS A 75 -6.79 26.40 22.56
C LYS A 75 -6.85 25.89 21.13
N TYR A 76 -6.22 26.63 20.23
CA TYR A 76 -6.21 26.37 18.81
C TYR A 76 -4.79 26.34 18.25
N ALA A 77 -4.56 25.40 17.35
CA ALA A 77 -3.43 25.35 16.44
C ALA A 77 -3.93 25.24 15.00
N ALA A 78 -3.25 25.91 14.07
CA ALA A 78 -3.63 25.86 12.67
C ALA A 78 -2.44 26.16 11.74
N VAL A 79 -2.50 25.61 10.54
CA VAL A 79 -1.59 25.90 9.43
C VAL A 79 -2.38 26.53 8.29
N TRP A 80 -1.80 27.57 7.69
CA TRP A 80 -2.38 28.35 6.62
C TRP A 80 -1.40 28.50 5.47
N VAL A 81 -1.91 28.48 4.25
CA VAL A 81 -1.12 28.66 3.02
C VAL A 81 -1.71 29.77 2.16
N ARG A 82 -0.87 30.65 1.61
CA ARG A 82 -1.32 31.67 0.67
C ARG A 82 -1.48 31.06 -0.72
N ARG A 83 -2.73 30.85 -1.14
CA ARG A 83 -3.06 30.28 -2.46
C ARG A 83 -4.51 30.57 -2.82
N ASP A 84 -4.79 30.73 -4.11
CA ASP A 84 -6.16 30.79 -4.62
C ASP A 84 -6.93 29.48 -4.37
N GLY A 85 -8.25 29.56 -4.26
CA GLY A 85 -9.09 28.37 -4.09
C GLY A 85 -10.57 28.72 -3.98
N ASN A 86 -11.42 27.73 -3.70
CA ASN A 86 -12.87 27.94 -3.65
C ASN A 86 -13.27 28.78 -2.44
N PRO A 87 -14.44 29.45 -2.46
CA PRO A 87 -14.99 30.07 -1.25
C PRO A 87 -15.08 29.06 -0.09
N PHE A 88 -14.70 29.48 1.10
CA PHE A 88 -14.76 28.66 2.31
C PHE A 88 -15.22 29.48 3.51
N GLU A 89 -15.72 28.78 4.52
CA GLU A 89 -16.34 29.32 5.72
C GLU A 89 -15.83 28.57 6.93
N THR A 90 -15.70 29.25 8.06
CA THR A 90 -15.11 28.70 9.29
C THR A 90 -16.04 28.86 10.48
N ILE A 91 -15.99 27.90 11.40
CA ILE A 91 -16.60 27.99 12.73
C ILE A 91 -15.60 27.54 13.79
N TYR A 92 -15.68 28.13 14.98
CA TYR A 92 -14.82 27.81 16.12
C TYR A 92 -15.52 28.23 17.41
N GLY A 93 -15.20 27.54 18.51
CA GLY A 93 -15.78 27.81 19.83
C GLY A 93 -17.26 27.47 19.94
N ALA A 94 -17.79 26.65 19.05
CA ALA A 94 -19.20 26.30 19.01
C ALA A 94 -19.50 25.12 19.93
N ASP A 95 -20.68 25.12 20.55
CA ASP A 95 -21.28 23.89 21.07
C ASP A 95 -21.88 23.06 19.90
N GLU A 96 -22.36 21.87 20.22
CA GLU A 96 -22.90 20.93 19.22
C GLU A 96 -24.07 21.54 18.43
N ALA A 97 -25.05 22.13 19.11
CA ALA A 97 -26.22 22.74 18.47
C ALA A 97 -25.83 23.88 17.51
N THR A 98 -24.93 24.76 17.94
CA THR A 98 -24.44 25.87 17.10
C THR A 98 -23.65 25.35 15.90
N TYR A 99 -22.86 24.30 16.08
CA TYR A 99 -22.10 23.68 14.99
C TYR A 99 -23.02 23.03 13.96
N ASP A 100 -24.03 22.27 14.41
CA ASP A 100 -24.98 21.58 13.54
C ASP A 100 -25.81 22.57 12.72
N ASP A 101 -26.32 23.65 13.34
CA ASP A 101 -27.05 24.71 12.64
C ASP A 101 -26.18 25.39 11.56
N TRP A 102 -24.91 25.66 11.87
CA TRP A 102 -23.96 26.23 10.91
C TRP A 102 -23.67 25.26 9.77
N PHE A 103 -23.44 23.99 10.10
CA PHE A 103 -23.11 22.93 9.17
C PHE A 103 -24.25 22.71 8.16
N ASP A 104 -25.48 22.58 8.64
CA ASP A 104 -26.67 22.39 7.79
C ASP A 104 -26.94 23.61 6.91
N SER A 105 -26.71 24.83 7.43
CA SER A 105 -26.83 26.06 6.65
C SER A 105 -25.89 26.07 5.45
N TRP A 106 -24.62 25.73 5.63
CA TRP A 106 -23.64 25.74 4.55
C TRP A 106 -23.78 24.53 3.63
N LYS A 107 -24.18 23.38 4.16
CA LYS A 107 -24.50 22.18 3.38
C LYS A 107 -25.62 22.47 2.39
N SER A 108 -26.68 23.17 2.82
CA SER A 108 -27.79 23.59 1.94
C SER A 108 -27.37 24.54 0.81
N LYS A 109 -26.24 25.24 0.97
CA LYS A 109 -25.64 26.14 -0.04
C LYS A 109 -24.63 25.44 -0.96
N GLY A 110 -24.50 24.12 -0.84
CA GLY A 110 -23.59 23.29 -1.64
C GLY A 110 -22.13 23.36 -1.20
N TYR A 111 -21.86 23.72 0.06
CA TYR A 111 -20.53 23.60 0.64
C TYR A 111 -20.37 22.21 1.25
N VAL A 112 -19.13 21.72 1.28
CA VAL A 112 -18.75 20.43 1.85
C VAL A 112 -17.77 20.64 3.00
N PRO A 113 -17.84 19.86 4.09
CA PRO A 113 -16.86 19.92 5.15
C PRO A 113 -15.48 19.47 4.65
N THR A 114 -14.44 20.19 5.04
CA THR A 114 -13.04 19.87 4.74
C THR A 114 -12.22 19.61 5.99
N HIS A 115 -12.63 20.19 7.11
CA HIS A 115 -11.98 20.03 8.41
C HIS A 115 -13.04 19.96 9.51
N ILE A 116 -12.79 19.11 10.49
CA ILE A 116 -13.53 19.03 11.75
C ILE A 116 -12.51 18.81 12.87
N SER A 117 -12.67 19.55 13.96
CA SER A 117 -11.92 19.37 15.19
C SER A 117 -12.88 19.50 16.38
N VAL A 118 -12.87 18.51 17.26
CA VAL A 118 -13.73 18.42 18.44
C VAL A 118 -12.88 18.12 19.67
N THR A 119 -13.10 18.85 20.76
CA THR A 119 -12.35 18.69 22.01
C THR A 119 -13.25 18.77 23.25
N GLY A 120 -12.70 18.37 24.40
CA GLY A 120 -13.36 18.47 25.70
C GLY A 120 -14.31 17.30 26.03
N PRO A 121 -14.96 17.32 27.21
CA PRO A 121 -15.88 16.28 27.65
C PRO A 121 -17.09 16.14 26.71
N ALA A 122 -17.61 14.92 26.55
CA ALA A 122 -18.69 14.64 25.59
C ALA A 122 -19.94 15.52 25.78
N GLY A 123 -20.35 15.78 27.03
CA GLY A 123 -21.52 16.62 27.33
C GLY A 123 -21.28 18.14 27.21
N SER A 124 -20.06 18.57 26.91
CA SER A 124 -19.69 19.98 26.78
C SER A 124 -18.58 20.15 25.73
N ALA A 125 -18.68 19.39 24.64
CA ALA A 125 -17.68 19.37 23.59
C ALA A 125 -17.66 20.71 22.83
N ILE A 126 -16.47 21.11 22.39
CA ILE A 126 -16.28 22.31 21.58
C ILE A 126 -15.93 21.90 20.17
N TYR A 127 -16.66 22.45 19.21
CA TYR A 127 -16.52 22.19 17.80
C TYR A 127 -15.84 23.35 17.07
N ALA A 128 -15.01 22.98 16.11
CA ALA A 128 -14.45 23.86 15.10
C ALA A 128 -14.45 23.15 13.75
N GLY A 129 -14.62 23.90 12.66
CA GLY A 129 -14.70 23.30 11.34
C GLY A 129 -14.51 24.29 10.21
N VAL A 130 -14.26 23.73 9.02
CA VAL A 130 -14.12 24.47 7.77
C VAL A 130 -14.98 23.81 6.71
N MET A 131 -15.80 24.60 6.03
CA MET A 131 -16.59 24.16 4.89
C MET A 131 -16.16 24.90 3.64
N GLU A 132 -16.00 24.19 2.53
CA GLU A 132 -15.55 24.74 1.25
C GLU A 132 -16.54 24.42 0.14
N LYS A 133 -16.72 25.32 -0.83
CA LYS A 133 -17.51 25.07 -2.03
C LYS A 133 -16.70 24.24 -3.05
N ALA A 134 -16.42 22.98 -2.70
CA ALA A 134 -15.63 22.06 -3.49
C ALA A 134 -16.49 21.01 -4.23
N ASN A 135 -15.94 20.45 -5.32
CA ASN A 135 -16.61 19.43 -6.12
C ASN A 135 -16.36 18.01 -5.57
N VAL A 136 -16.99 17.70 -4.43
CA VAL A 136 -16.93 16.37 -3.79
C VAL A 136 -18.32 15.74 -3.84
N THR A 137 -18.47 14.65 -4.59
CA THR A 137 -19.77 14.00 -4.83
C THR A 137 -20.31 13.35 -3.57
N ASN A 138 -19.54 12.45 -2.96
CA ASN A 138 -19.92 11.74 -1.75
C ASN A 138 -18.96 12.09 -0.60
N TRP A 139 -19.53 12.46 0.53
CA TRP A 139 -18.81 12.74 1.77
C TRP A 139 -19.71 12.44 2.97
N THR A 140 -19.08 12.09 4.09
CA THR A 140 -19.78 11.79 5.35
C THR A 140 -19.01 12.42 6.50
N GLN A 141 -19.73 13.07 7.42
CA GLN A 141 -19.20 13.54 8.69
C GLN A 141 -20.09 13.04 9.82
N LEU A 142 -19.51 12.39 10.81
CA LEU A 142 -20.20 11.90 12.00
C LEU A 142 -19.41 12.30 13.25
N CYS A 143 -20.10 12.80 14.25
CA CYS A 143 -19.55 13.12 15.57
C CYS A 143 -20.31 12.35 16.64
N GLY A 144 -19.75 12.25 17.85
CA GLY A 144 -20.38 11.56 18.97
C GLY A 144 -20.38 10.03 18.86
N LEU A 145 -19.57 9.45 17.98
CA LEU A 145 -19.46 7.99 17.85
C LEU A 145 -18.88 7.37 19.13
N ASN A 146 -19.33 6.17 19.50
CA ASN A 146 -18.75 5.43 20.63
C ASN A 146 -17.55 4.58 20.21
N ASN A 147 -17.46 4.29 18.91
CA ASN A 147 -16.40 3.53 18.30
C ASN A 147 -16.11 4.12 16.91
N PRO A 148 -14.85 4.44 16.57
CA PRO A 148 -14.53 5.06 15.28
C PRO A 148 -14.86 4.17 14.08
N TYR A 149 -14.88 2.84 14.25
CA TYR A 149 -15.26 1.89 13.21
C TYR A 149 -16.76 1.92 12.86
N GLU A 150 -17.60 2.60 13.66
CA GLU A 150 -19.01 2.85 13.30
C GLU A 150 -19.12 3.77 12.07
N PHE A 151 -18.08 4.55 11.77
CA PHE A 151 -18.04 5.40 10.58
C PHE A 151 -18.16 4.57 9.29
N ASP A 152 -17.41 3.47 9.18
CA ASP A 152 -17.40 2.63 7.98
C ASP A 152 -18.78 2.07 7.66
N ASN A 153 -19.55 1.67 8.69
CA ASN A 153 -20.94 1.20 8.53
C ASN A 153 -21.85 2.27 7.93
N ALA A 154 -21.63 3.55 8.23
CA ALA A 154 -22.46 4.66 7.75
C ALA A 154 -22.14 5.10 6.31
N THR A 155 -21.03 4.63 5.74
CA THR A 155 -20.63 4.94 4.36
C THR A 155 -21.27 4.01 3.33
N ASN A 156 -21.99 2.97 3.76
CA ASN A 156 -22.62 1.96 2.89
C ASN A 156 -21.65 1.30 1.90
N GLY A 157 -20.40 1.10 2.32
CA GLY A 157 -19.36 0.48 1.49
C GLY A 157 -18.70 1.41 0.47
N ILE A 158 -18.99 2.72 0.52
CA ILE A 158 -18.22 3.72 -0.22
C ILE A 158 -16.84 3.84 0.44
N ASP A 159 -15.78 3.63 -0.35
CA ASP A 159 -14.41 3.82 0.14
C ASP A 159 -14.14 5.30 0.42
N MET A 160 -13.70 5.62 1.63
CA MET A 160 -13.53 7.00 2.12
C MET A 160 -12.08 7.27 2.49
N VAL A 161 -11.56 8.43 2.08
CA VAL A 161 -10.35 9.01 2.64
C VAL A 161 -10.74 9.92 3.80
N VAL A 162 -10.27 9.59 5.00
CA VAL A 162 -10.44 10.45 6.18
C VAL A 162 -9.73 11.79 5.93
N LYS A 163 -10.46 12.89 6.12
CA LYS A 163 -9.98 14.28 6.00
C LYS A 163 -9.87 14.97 7.35
N GLY A 164 -10.67 14.54 8.33
CA GLY A 164 -10.65 15.08 9.68
C GLY A 164 -11.04 14.00 10.68
N PHE A 165 -10.36 14.01 11.82
CA PHE A 165 -10.62 13.09 12.90
C PHE A 165 -10.44 13.79 14.24
N SER A 166 -11.26 13.43 15.22
CA SER A 166 -11.13 13.88 16.60
C SER A 166 -11.46 12.74 17.54
N MET A 167 -10.60 12.51 18.51
CA MET A 167 -10.86 11.61 19.64
C MET A 167 -10.94 12.47 20.90
N TYR A 168 -12.15 12.61 21.43
CA TYR A 168 -12.47 13.55 22.50
C TYR A 168 -13.27 12.86 23.61
N GLY A 169 -13.68 13.63 24.62
CA GLY A 169 -14.31 13.10 25.83
C GLY A 169 -13.29 12.71 26.89
N THR A 170 -13.71 11.85 27.82
CA THR A 170 -12.83 11.33 28.88
C THR A 170 -12.41 9.90 28.56
N PRO A 171 -11.36 9.34 29.18
CA PRO A 171 -11.04 7.92 29.00
C PRO A 171 -12.20 6.96 29.26
N SER A 172 -13.10 7.30 30.19
CA SER A 172 -14.31 6.52 30.51
C SER A 172 -15.54 6.84 29.65
N ASP A 173 -15.51 7.95 28.90
CA ASP A 173 -16.61 8.40 28.05
C ASP A 173 -16.03 9.01 26.77
N ARG A 174 -15.36 8.14 26.00
CA ARG A 174 -14.63 8.51 24.79
C ARG A 174 -15.60 8.64 23.62
N ARG A 175 -15.40 9.66 22.81
CA ARG A 175 -16.18 9.94 21.59
C ARG A 175 -15.26 10.19 20.41
N TYR A 176 -15.80 9.95 19.21
CA TYR A 176 -15.07 10.13 17.97
C TYR A 176 -15.85 11.01 16.99
N GLY A 177 -15.13 11.93 16.36
CA GLY A 177 -15.56 12.70 15.20
C GLY A 177 -14.76 12.26 13.99
N VAL A 178 -15.42 11.93 12.89
CA VAL A 178 -14.79 11.46 11.66
C VAL A 178 -15.43 12.18 10.46
N LEU A 179 -14.60 12.76 9.61
CA LEU A 179 -14.95 13.31 8.32
C LEU A 179 -14.22 12.53 7.23
N GLY A 180 -14.96 11.99 6.28
CA GLY A 180 -14.43 11.30 5.10
C GLY A 180 -14.99 11.87 3.80
N HIS A 181 -14.15 11.93 2.79
CA HIS A 181 -14.54 12.17 1.40
C HIS A 181 -14.36 10.88 0.60
N GLU A 182 -15.20 10.65 -0.39
CA GLU A 182 -15.06 9.52 -1.29
C GLU A 182 -13.66 9.46 -1.91
N ASN A 183 -13.09 8.25 -1.92
CA ASN A 183 -11.76 7.97 -2.43
C ASN A 183 -11.75 7.90 -3.97
N VAL A 184 -12.04 9.04 -4.62
CA VAL A 184 -12.00 9.15 -6.08
C VAL A 184 -10.56 8.94 -6.57
N GLY A 185 -10.34 7.89 -7.34
CA GLY A 185 -9.02 7.50 -7.85
C GLY A 185 -8.28 6.47 -7.00
N ASN A 186 -8.92 5.93 -5.96
CA ASN A 186 -8.42 4.81 -5.14
C ASN A 186 -7.00 5.07 -4.61
N GLN A 187 -6.81 6.22 -3.97
CA GLN A 187 -5.56 6.53 -3.28
C GLN A 187 -5.40 5.56 -2.10
N MET A 188 -4.21 4.95 -1.95
CA MET A 188 -3.96 4.11 -0.79
C MET A 188 -3.80 4.99 0.46
N SER A 189 -4.57 4.64 1.49
CA SER A 189 -4.49 5.27 2.81
C SER A 189 -4.69 4.23 3.89
N THR A 190 -4.04 4.44 5.03
CA THR A 190 -4.28 3.74 6.30
C THR A 190 -4.53 4.76 7.38
N ILE A 191 -5.39 4.42 8.35
CA ILE A 191 -5.58 5.16 9.58
C ILE A 191 -5.70 4.17 10.73
N PHE A 192 -5.05 4.46 11.85
CA PHE A 192 -4.98 3.55 12.99
C PHE A 192 -5.68 4.19 14.18
N TYR A 193 -6.85 3.68 14.52
CA TYR A 193 -7.66 4.20 15.61
C TYR A 193 -7.34 3.52 16.94
N SER A 194 -7.22 4.32 18.00
CA SER A 194 -7.34 3.81 19.37
C SER A 194 -8.83 3.66 19.72
N SER A 195 -9.16 2.61 20.47
CA SER A 195 -10.51 2.32 20.97
C SER A 195 -10.45 1.76 22.40
N GLY A 196 -11.60 1.49 23.03
CA GLY A 196 -11.65 1.10 24.45
C GLY A 196 -10.78 -0.10 24.84
N ASN A 197 -10.51 -1.03 23.93
CA ASN A 197 -9.70 -2.23 24.19
C ASN A 197 -8.32 -2.20 23.53
N TYR A 198 -7.97 -1.13 22.80
CA TYR A 198 -6.74 -1.07 22.01
C TYR A 198 -6.22 0.37 21.93
N THR A 199 -4.97 0.57 22.33
CA THR A 199 -4.27 1.84 22.14
C THR A 199 -3.18 1.65 21.10
N VAL A 200 -3.13 2.58 20.15
CA VAL A 200 -2.13 2.58 19.08
C VAL A 200 -0.74 2.79 19.66
N ASP A 201 0.20 1.91 19.28
CA ASP A 201 1.63 2.07 19.53
C ASP A 201 2.24 2.85 18.35
N TYR A 202 2.18 4.19 18.43
CA TYR A 202 2.56 5.06 17.32
C TYR A 202 3.98 4.81 16.79
N PRO A 203 5.04 4.67 17.62
CA PRO A 203 6.38 4.37 17.12
C PRO A 203 6.44 3.11 16.25
N LYS A 204 5.76 2.02 16.66
CA LYS A 204 5.71 0.78 15.88
C LYS A 204 4.95 0.94 14.56
N ILE A 205 3.81 1.62 14.59
CA ILE A 205 3.03 1.90 13.38
C ILE A 205 3.82 2.80 12.44
N TYR A 206 4.49 3.83 12.96
CA TYR A 206 5.32 4.70 12.16
C TYR A 206 6.45 3.94 11.46
N GLU A 207 7.17 3.08 12.19
CA GLU A 207 8.22 2.23 11.61
C GLU A 207 7.66 1.31 10.51
N SER A 208 6.53 0.64 10.76
CA SER A 208 5.94 -0.31 9.80
C SER A 208 5.40 0.38 8.55
N GLU A 209 4.74 1.52 8.72
CA GLU A 209 4.13 2.25 7.61
C GLU A 209 5.17 2.96 6.75
N THR A 210 6.24 3.48 7.36
CA THR A 210 7.34 4.14 6.62
C THR A 210 8.35 3.16 6.00
N ALA A 211 8.32 1.88 6.41
CA ALA A 211 9.01 0.80 5.69
C ALA A 211 8.40 0.53 4.30
N LYS A 212 7.15 0.93 4.06
CA LYS A 212 6.56 0.90 2.72
C LYS A 212 7.15 2.02 1.87
N ARG A 213 7.78 1.66 0.76
CA ARG A 213 8.41 2.63 -0.15
C ARG A 213 7.37 3.66 -0.62
N PHE A 214 7.69 4.96 -0.52
CA PHE A 214 6.84 6.11 -0.85
C PHE A 214 5.65 6.39 0.08
N TRP A 215 5.50 5.67 1.19
CA TRP A 215 4.50 5.99 2.19
C TRP A 215 4.99 7.07 3.15
N ARG A 216 4.07 7.92 3.60
CA ARG A 216 4.34 8.98 4.58
C ARG A 216 3.13 9.24 5.47
N PRO A 217 3.32 9.84 6.65
CA PRO A 217 2.23 10.45 7.40
C PRO A 217 1.55 11.55 6.56
N SER A 218 0.21 11.58 6.63
CA SER A 218 -0.64 12.65 6.08
C SER A 218 -1.25 13.50 7.19
N HIS A 219 -1.68 12.85 8.26
CA HIS A 219 -2.19 13.48 9.47
C HIS A 219 -1.67 12.76 10.71
N LEU A 220 -1.49 13.52 11.78
CA LEU A 220 -1.16 12.99 13.09
C LEU A 220 -2.08 13.62 14.14
N PHE A 221 -3.34 13.18 14.12
CA PHE A 221 -4.36 13.66 15.04
C PHE A 221 -3.98 13.33 16.48
N LEU A 222 -4.27 14.24 17.41
CA LEU A 222 -3.90 14.12 18.81
C LEU A 222 -5.10 14.40 19.72
N SER A 223 -5.37 13.51 20.67
CA SER A 223 -6.39 13.73 21.70
C SER A 223 -5.83 14.50 22.90
N ASP A 224 -6.73 14.99 23.76
CA ASP A 224 -6.35 15.69 25.00
C ASP A 224 -5.52 14.86 25.96
N ASP A 225 -5.71 13.53 25.97
CA ASP A 225 -4.87 12.59 26.73
C ASP A 225 -3.64 12.10 25.96
N HIS A 226 -3.23 12.85 24.93
CA HIS A 226 -2.00 12.67 24.14
C HIS A 226 -1.92 11.37 23.35
N VAL A 227 -3.05 10.73 23.07
CA VAL A 227 -3.09 9.53 22.25
C VAL A 227 -3.14 9.93 20.78
N ALA A 228 -2.12 9.52 20.02
CA ALA A 228 -2.02 9.80 18.60
C ALA A 228 -2.92 8.85 17.77
N THR A 229 -3.57 9.39 16.74
CA THR A 229 -4.24 8.63 15.68
C THR A 229 -3.55 8.98 14.36
N PRO A 230 -2.59 8.16 13.91
CA PRO A 230 -1.84 8.45 12.70
C PRO A 230 -2.58 8.00 11.44
N GLN A 231 -2.46 8.77 10.37
CA GLN A 231 -2.93 8.41 9.03
C GLN A 231 -1.78 8.49 8.03
N PHE A 232 -1.59 7.44 7.21
CA PHE A 232 -0.56 7.37 6.19
C PHE A 232 -1.16 7.26 4.79
N VAL A 233 -0.41 7.74 3.80
CA VAL A 233 -0.78 7.75 2.38
C VAL A 233 0.43 7.48 1.49
N ASP A 234 0.18 7.04 0.26
CA ASP A 234 1.20 6.71 -0.75
C ASP A 234 1.58 7.90 -1.68
N THR A 235 1.34 9.14 -1.24
CA THR A 235 1.51 10.36 -2.05
C THR A 235 2.83 11.09 -1.79
N SER A 236 3.36 11.78 -2.80
CA SER A 236 4.65 12.47 -2.71
C SER A 236 4.50 13.97 -2.41
N VAL A 237 5.26 14.45 -1.43
CA VAL A 237 5.34 15.88 -1.04
C VAL A 237 6.79 16.37 -1.00
N GLY A 238 7.68 15.66 -1.69
CA GLY A 238 9.13 15.85 -1.53
C GLY A 238 9.62 15.30 -0.20
N LYS A 239 10.66 15.93 0.38
CA LYS A 239 11.12 15.60 1.74
C LYS A 239 10.04 15.94 2.77
N TRP A 240 10.00 15.16 3.83
CA TRP A 240 9.07 15.36 4.94
C TRP A 240 9.68 14.90 6.27
N VAL A 241 9.16 15.45 7.37
CA VAL A 241 9.52 15.11 8.75
C VAL A 241 8.24 15.09 9.58
N ALA A 242 8.01 14.05 10.38
CA ALA A 242 6.88 13.99 11.32
C ALA A 242 7.39 13.87 12.75
N LEU A 243 6.85 14.68 13.66
CA LEU A 243 7.23 14.74 15.06
C LEU A 243 5.99 14.74 15.95
N ASN A 244 6.09 14.16 17.14
CA ASN A 244 5.04 14.13 18.16
C ASN A 244 5.64 14.35 19.55
N ASP A 245 4.75 14.49 20.54
CA ASP A 245 5.11 14.71 21.95
C ASP A 245 5.99 15.96 22.17
N LEU A 246 5.76 17.01 21.37
CA LEU A 246 6.49 18.27 21.48
C LEU A 246 5.84 19.20 22.50
N THR A 247 6.66 19.86 23.31
CA THR A 247 6.26 21.08 24.03
C THR A 247 6.09 22.26 23.05
N ALA A 248 5.50 23.35 23.52
CA ALA A 248 5.36 24.58 22.72
C ALA A 248 6.72 25.19 22.31
N GLU A 249 7.73 25.10 23.18
CA GLU A 249 9.08 25.61 22.93
C GLU A 249 9.82 24.75 21.89
N GLU A 250 9.68 23.42 22.00
CA GLU A 250 10.23 22.48 21.03
C GLU A 250 9.55 22.62 19.66
N LEU A 251 8.22 22.74 19.61
CA LEU A 251 7.50 22.99 18.36
C LEU A 251 7.98 24.29 17.70
N SER A 252 8.11 25.38 18.46
CA SER A 252 8.64 26.65 17.96
C SER A 252 10.03 26.48 17.36
N SER A 253 10.90 25.74 18.05
CA SER A 253 12.29 25.49 17.63
C SER A 253 12.35 24.62 16.38
N GLN A 254 11.51 23.58 16.30
CA GLN A 254 11.43 22.70 15.14
C GLN A 254 10.89 23.45 13.91
N ILE A 255 9.88 24.31 14.07
CA ILE A 255 9.40 25.14 12.95
C ILE A 255 10.53 25.99 12.35
N GLN A 256 11.36 26.61 13.19
CA GLN A 256 12.50 27.40 12.73
C GLN A 256 13.58 26.53 12.07
N LEU A 257 13.88 25.37 12.65
CA LEU A 257 14.90 24.44 12.15
C LEU A 257 14.50 23.85 10.79
N GLN A 258 13.28 23.33 10.67
CA GLN A 258 12.80 22.68 9.45
C GLN A 258 12.61 23.69 8.31
N LYS A 259 12.22 24.94 8.62
CA LYS A 259 12.17 26.04 7.64
C LYS A 259 13.53 26.31 6.98
N GLN A 260 14.64 26.18 7.72
CA GLN A 260 15.99 26.33 7.14
C GLN A 260 16.35 25.19 6.17
N GLN A 261 15.63 24.07 6.24
CA GLN A 261 15.79 22.91 5.34
C GLN A 261 14.81 22.94 4.15
N GLY A 262 14.03 24.01 4.00
CA GLY A 262 13.00 24.13 2.97
C GLY A 262 11.70 23.38 3.29
N LEU A 263 11.47 23.01 4.55
CA LEU A 263 10.27 22.32 4.99
C LEU A 263 9.36 23.26 5.78
N HIS A 264 8.05 23.13 5.58
CA HIS A 264 7.03 23.91 6.27
C HIS A 264 6.01 23.00 6.95
N PRO A 265 5.40 23.42 8.08
CA PRO A 265 4.26 22.70 8.64
C PRO A 265 3.18 22.51 7.58
N ILE A 266 2.63 21.31 7.50
CA ILE A 266 1.47 20.97 6.65
C ILE A 266 0.31 20.38 7.47
N ASP A 267 0.60 19.88 8.68
CA ASP A 267 -0.38 19.40 9.65
C ASP A 267 0.13 19.70 11.07
N VAL A 268 -0.73 20.21 11.95
CA VAL A 268 -0.40 20.47 13.36
C VAL A 268 -1.59 20.17 14.26
N HIS A 269 -1.38 19.37 15.30
CA HIS A 269 -2.40 19.01 16.27
C HIS A 269 -1.89 19.21 17.68
N GLY A 270 -2.74 19.75 18.55
CA GLY A 270 -2.47 19.86 19.99
C GLY A 270 -3.35 18.92 20.80
N GLY A 271 -2.91 18.62 22.01
CA GLY A 271 -3.69 17.91 23.03
C GLY A 271 -3.35 18.47 24.40
N ALA A 272 -4.36 18.71 25.24
CA ALA A 272 -4.15 19.25 26.59
C ALA A 272 -4.79 18.39 27.68
N SER A 273 -3.93 17.76 28.48
CA SER A 273 -4.34 17.07 29.72
C SER A 273 -3.97 17.94 30.90
N ARG A 274 -4.98 18.58 31.51
CA ARG A 274 -4.78 19.58 32.58
C ARG A 274 -3.91 20.75 32.09
N GLN A 275 -2.70 20.91 32.63
CA GLN A 275 -1.75 21.95 32.22
C GLN A 275 -0.69 21.44 31.23
N ASP A 276 -0.71 20.13 30.92
CA ASP A 276 0.29 19.52 30.05
C ASP A 276 -0.18 19.53 28.60
N VAL A 277 0.37 20.47 27.82
CA VAL A 277 0.08 20.63 26.40
C VAL A 277 1.18 19.97 25.58
N ARG A 278 0.78 19.12 24.65
CA ARG A 278 1.67 18.46 23.68
C ARG A 278 1.19 18.67 22.26
N PHE A 279 2.13 18.61 21.33
CA PHE A 279 1.90 18.81 19.92
C PHE A 279 2.44 17.66 19.06
N ALA A 280 1.71 17.42 17.98
CA ALA A 280 2.15 16.67 16.82
C ALA A 280 2.22 17.60 15.60
N VAL A 281 3.20 17.39 14.73
CA VAL A 281 3.42 18.22 13.54
C VAL A 281 4.02 17.39 12.41
N ILE A 282 3.57 17.65 11.19
CA ILE A 282 4.17 17.14 9.96
C ILE A 282 4.72 18.33 9.17
N PHE A 283 5.98 18.24 8.76
CA PHE A 283 6.66 19.17 7.87
C PHE A 283 6.87 18.54 6.49
N ALA A 284 6.76 19.33 5.42
CA ALA A 284 7.08 18.88 4.07
C ALA A 284 7.59 20.02 3.17
N GLU A 285 8.23 19.67 2.05
CA GLU A 285 8.58 20.63 0.99
C GLU A 285 7.33 21.20 0.29
N LYS A 286 6.23 20.42 0.25
CA LYS A 286 4.96 20.78 -0.40
C LYS A 286 3.76 20.40 0.47
N ASP A 287 2.74 21.26 0.53
CA ASP A 287 1.46 20.95 1.19
C ASP A 287 0.54 20.11 0.29
N VAL A 288 0.52 20.43 -1.01
CA VAL A 288 -0.24 19.68 -2.01
C VAL A 288 0.65 18.58 -2.59
N PRO A 289 0.20 17.32 -2.57
CA PRO A 289 0.95 16.24 -3.19
C PRO A 289 1.22 16.46 -4.68
N GLU A 290 2.33 15.93 -5.18
CA GLU A 290 2.62 15.97 -6.61
C GLU A 290 1.52 15.26 -7.41
N ALA A 291 1.08 15.91 -8.49
CA ALA A 291 0.16 15.29 -9.42
C ALA A 291 0.85 14.12 -10.14
N ARG A 292 0.18 12.98 -10.22
CA ARG A 292 0.59 11.86 -11.06
C ARG A 292 0.63 12.29 -12.53
N LYS A 293 1.56 11.72 -13.30
CA LYS A 293 1.73 11.94 -14.74
C LYS A 293 1.54 10.63 -15.49
N TRP A 294 0.84 10.70 -16.62
CA TRP A 294 0.65 9.57 -17.51
C TRP A 294 1.82 9.47 -18.49
N THR A 295 2.44 8.29 -18.58
CA THR A 295 3.49 7.97 -19.55
C THR A 295 3.25 6.58 -20.12
N ALA A 296 3.48 6.41 -21.43
CA ALA A 296 3.46 5.12 -22.11
C ALA A 296 4.75 4.95 -22.92
N THR A 297 5.39 3.78 -22.80
CA THR A 297 6.63 3.40 -23.51
C THR A 297 6.40 2.14 -24.34
N GLY A 298 7.32 1.79 -25.23
CA GLY A 298 7.19 0.60 -26.09
C GLY A 298 6.40 0.84 -27.39
N SER A 299 6.15 -0.22 -28.15
CA SER A 299 5.57 -0.11 -29.49
C SER A 299 4.73 -1.33 -29.89
N PHE A 300 3.75 -1.09 -30.76
CA PHE A 300 2.95 -2.11 -31.45
C PHE A 300 3.46 -2.26 -32.88
N LYS A 301 3.70 -3.50 -33.33
CA LYS A 301 4.23 -3.78 -34.68
C LYS A 301 3.49 -4.88 -35.45
N GLY A 302 2.67 -5.70 -34.80
CA GLY A 302 1.98 -6.85 -35.44
C GLY A 302 0.48 -6.69 -35.70
N PHE A 303 -0.07 -5.48 -35.68
CA PHE A 303 -1.46 -5.22 -36.04
C PHE A 303 -1.56 -4.64 -37.45
N LYS A 304 -2.68 -4.89 -38.14
CA LYS A 304 -2.96 -4.28 -39.45
C LYS A 304 -3.03 -2.76 -39.38
N ASP A 305 -3.55 -2.23 -38.27
CA ASP A 305 -3.49 -0.82 -37.91
C ASP A 305 -2.80 -0.66 -36.54
N ASN A 306 -1.47 -0.60 -36.56
CA ASN A 306 -0.67 -0.43 -35.34
C ASN A 306 -0.97 0.87 -34.61
N ALA A 307 -1.26 1.97 -35.34
CA ALA A 307 -1.50 3.27 -34.72
C ALA A 307 -2.85 3.28 -33.99
N GLY A 308 -3.92 2.80 -34.66
CA GLY A 308 -5.25 2.65 -34.06
C GLY A 308 -5.24 1.72 -32.86
N ALA A 309 -4.60 0.55 -32.97
CA ALA A 309 -4.46 -0.39 -31.85
C ALA A 309 -3.72 0.24 -30.67
N THR A 310 -2.60 0.95 -30.93
CA THR A 310 -1.84 1.65 -29.87
C THR A 310 -2.72 2.66 -29.14
N THR A 311 -3.44 3.52 -29.87
CA THR A 311 -4.32 4.53 -29.27
C THR A 311 -5.44 3.89 -28.44
N ALA A 312 -6.04 2.80 -28.91
CA ALA A 312 -7.12 2.11 -28.21
C ALA A 312 -6.64 1.45 -26.90
N PHE A 313 -5.52 0.71 -26.94
CA PHE A 313 -4.95 0.08 -25.75
C PHE A 313 -4.46 1.12 -24.73
N ASP A 314 -3.80 2.19 -25.18
CA ASP A 314 -3.37 3.29 -24.30
C ASP A 314 -4.57 3.94 -23.59
N ALA A 315 -5.66 4.22 -24.32
CA ALA A 315 -6.85 4.86 -23.77
C ALA A 315 -7.56 3.96 -22.75
N ALA A 316 -7.66 2.66 -23.04
CA ALA A 316 -8.23 1.67 -22.12
C ALA A 316 -7.40 1.58 -20.82
N MET A 317 -6.08 1.43 -20.95
CA MET A 317 -5.17 1.34 -19.81
C MET A 317 -5.14 2.64 -19.01
N GLN A 318 -5.07 3.80 -19.67
CA GLN A 318 -5.08 5.10 -18.99
C GLN A 318 -6.35 5.30 -18.18
N THR A 319 -7.52 5.02 -18.77
CA THR A 319 -8.80 5.19 -18.09
C THR A 319 -8.90 4.27 -16.88
N TRP A 320 -8.53 2.99 -17.06
CA TRP A 320 -8.62 2.00 -16.00
C TRP A 320 -7.61 2.24 -14.87
N MET A 321 -6.33 2.51 -15.20
CA MET A 321 -5.27 2.77 -14.22
C MET A 321 -5.56 4.03 -13.40
N LYS A 322 -6.05 5.11 -14.03
CA LYS A 322 -6.41 6.34 -13.31
C LYS A 322 -7.57 6.13 -12.36
N LYS A 323 -8.62 5.42 -12.80
CA LYS A 323 -9.80 5.11 -11.98
C LYS A 323 -9.43 4.24 -10.78
N ASN A 324 -8.59 3.23 -11.00
CA ASN A 324 -8.27 2.19 -10.01
C ASN A 324 -7.00 2.47 -9.20
N GLY A 325 -6.34 3.62 -9.41
CA GLY A 325 -5.15 4.00 -8.67
C GLY A 325 -3.89 3.20 -9.02
N VAL A 326 -3.90 2.36 -10.07
CA VAL A 326 -2.75 1.53 -10.47
C VAL A 326 -1.66 2.40 -11.10
N ARG A 327 -0.45 2.32 -10.55
CA ARG A 327 0.65 3.24 -10.89
C ARG A 327 1.58 2.71 -11.97
N GLN A 328 1.81 1.40 -12.03
CA GLN A 328 2.73 0.77 -12.98
C GLN A 328 2.10 -0.50 -13.57
N ALA A 329 2.10 -0.63 -14.90
CA ALA A 329 1.58 -1.81 -15.59
C ALA A 329 2.37 -2.10 -16.87
N GLN A 330 2.32 -3.35 -17.33
CA GLN A 330 2.83 -3.75 -18.65
C GLN A 330 1.78 -4.56 -19.41
N LEU A 331 1.75 -4.35 -20.72
CA LEU A 331 0.98 -5.15 -21.68
C LEU A 331 1.95 -5.69 -22.74
N ALA A 332 1.89 -7.00 -22.98
CA ALA A 332 2.64 -7.63 -24.07
C ALA A 332 1.77 -8.63 -24.84
N ILE A 333 1.96 -8.67 -26.15
CA ILE A 333 1.23 -9.54 -27.07
C ILE A 333 2.26 -10.25 -27.93
N ALA A 334 2.20 -11.59 -27.98
CA ALA A 334 3.08 -12.43 -28.77
C ALA A 334 2.30 -13.25 -29.80
N SER A 335 2.94 -13.49 -30.94
CA SER A 335 2.48 -14.42 -31.97
C SER A 335 3.62 -15.37 -32.33
N ASN A 336 3.34 -16.67 -32.37
CA ASN A 336 4.33 -17.73 -32.64
C ASN A 336 5.61 -17.62 -31.77
N GLY A 337 5.44 -17.33 -30.48
CA GLY A 337 6.55 -17.24 -29.51
C GLY A 337 7.40 -15.96 -29.61
N SER A 338 7.04 -15.01 -30.49
CA SER A 338 7.74 -13.72 -30.64
C SER A 338 6.82 -12.56 -30.27
N THR A 339 7.31 -11.59 -29.49
CA THR A 339 6.50 -10.42 -29.11
C THR A 339 6.24 -9.51 -30.31
N ILE A 340 4.97 -9.19 -30.57
CA ILE A 340 4.51 -8.33 -31.66
C ILE A 340 4.02 -6.96 -31.18
N ALA A 341 3.79 -6.81 -29.89
CA ALA A 341 3.52 -5.54 -29.23
C ALA A 341 3.94 -5.60 -27.75
N GLU A 342 4.60 -4.55 -27.27
CA GLU A 342 4.97 -4.38 -25.86
C GLU A 342 4.75 -2.94 -25.45
N ARG A 343 4.09 -2.71 -24.32
CA ARG A 343 3.87 -1.37 -23.74
C ARG A 343 4.08 -1.37 -22.24
N GLY A 344 4.83 -0.39 -21.76
CA GLY A 344 4.90 -0.03 -20.35
C GLY A 344 4.02 1.18 -20.08
N TYR A 345 3.26 1.17 -18.99
CA TYR A 345 2.37 2.25 -18.58
C TYR A 345 2.73 2.74 -17.19
N THR A 346 2.74 4.06 -17.01
CA THR A 346 3.01 4.70 -15.72
C THR A 346 2.00 5.81 -15.45
N TRP A 347 1.33 5.74 -14.31
CA TRP A 347 0.46 6.77 -13.74
C TRP A 347 0.96 7.11 -12.33
N ALA A 348 2.04 7.89 -12.25
CA ALA A 348 2.76 8.10 -11.02
C ALA A 348 3.37 9.52 -10.91
N GLU A 349 3.74 9.93 -9.71
CA GLU A 349 4.55 11.14 -9.45
C GLU A 349 5.96 10.97 -10.04
N ASN A 350 6.75 12.05 -10.09
CA ASN A 350 8.05 12.03 -10.79
C ASN A 350 9.13 11.21 -10.06
N ASP A 351 8.87 10.81 -8.82
CA ASP A 351 9.78 10.05 -7.97
C ASP A 351 9.70 8.52 -8.19
N ARG A 352 8.75 8.06 -8.99
CA ARG A 352 8.62 6.66 -9.41
C ARG A 352 9.18 6.47 -10.82
N PRO A 353 9.90 5.35 -11.09
CA PRO A 353 10.42 5.08 -12.43
C PRO A 353 9.30 4.91 -13.47
N VAL A 354 9.54 5.43 -14.66
CA VAL A 354 8.73 5.11 -15.85
C VAL A 354 8.97 3.65 -16.23
N VAL A 355 7.89 2.89 -16.39
CA VAL A 355 7.95 1.48 -16.77
C VAL A 355 8.50 1.36 -18.20
N GLU A 356 9.56 0.57 -18.37
CA GLU A 356 10.07 0.13 -19.68
C GLU A 356 9.55 -1.28 -19.97
N THR A 357 9.50 -1.70 -21.24
CA THR A 357 8.95 -3.02 -21.62
C THR A 357 9.78 -4.21 -21.13
N SER A 358 11.03 -3.96 -20.73
CA SER A 358 11.94 -4.93 -20.14
C SER A 358 11.83 -5.05 -18.61
N ASP A 359 11.05 -4.17 -17.95
CA ASP A 359 10.94 -4.19 -16.48
C ASP A 359 10.21 -5.46 -15.99
N VAL A 360 10.57 -5.95 -14.79
CA VAL A 360 10.15 -7.26 -14.25
C VAL A 360 9.13 -7.09 -13.12
N PHE A 361 8.01 -7.84 -13.17
CA PHE A 361 6.91 -7.86 -12.18
C PHE A 361 6.86 -9.20 -11.43
N LEU A 362 6.29 -9.26 -10.22
CA LEU A 362 6.02 -10.52 -9.54
C LEU A 362 4.91 -11.30 -10.28
N LEU A 363 5.21 -12.54 -10.67
CA LEU A 363 4.33 -13.51 -11.32
C LEU A 363 3.73 -14.51 -10.33
N ALA A 364 2.41 -14.65 -10.39
CA ALA A 364 1.70 -15.73 -9.71
C ALA A 364 1.77 -17.08 -10.47
N SER A 365 1.08 -18.11 -9.97
CA SER A 365 1.31 -19.57 -10.19
C SER A 365 1.32 -20.12 -11.63
N ALA A 366 2.33 -20.97 -11.97
CA ALA A 366 2.32 -21.93 -13.12
C ALA A 366 3.34 -23.10 -12.95
N GLY A 367 3.02 -24.36 -13.33
CA GLY A 367 3.96 -25.52 -13.31
C GLY A 367 3.42 -26.91 -13.77
N LYS A 368 4.29 -27.96 -13.94
CA LYS A 368 3.99 -29.33 -14.45
C LYS A 368 4.74 -30.50 -13.73
N LEU A 369 4.17 -31.73 -13.66
CA LEU A 369 4.81 -33.05 -13.34
C LEU A 369 3.94 -34.30 -13.73
N ASN A 370 4.46 -35.54 -13.59
CA ASN A 370 3.83 -36.84 -13.95
C ASN A 370 2.77 -37.34 -12.92
N TYR A 371 1.58 -37.71 -13.41
CA TYR A 371 0.28 -37.57 -12.73
C TYR A 371 -0.09 -38.66 -11.71
N SER A 372 0.12 -39.95 -11.98
CA SER A 372 -0.48 -41.01 -11.11
C SER A 372 0.37 -41.41 -9.90
N THR A 373 1.57 -40.87 -9.74
CA THR A 373 2.46 -41.24 -8.65
C THR A 373 1.97 -40.64 -7.32
N ALA A 374 1.98 -41.44 -6.25
CA ALA A 374 1.66 -40.97 -4.90
C ALA A 374 2.73 -39.98 -4.41
N ALA A 375 2.30 -38.82 -3.91
CA ALA A 375 3.17 -37.68 -3.61
C ALA A 375 3.98 -37.85 -2.31
N TYR A 376 3.32 -38.14 -1.19
CA TYR A 376 3.97 -38.27 0.13
C TYR A 376 4.97 -39.44 0.24
N PRO A 377 4.69 -40.64 -0.33
CA PRO A 377 5.65 -41.74 -0.33
C PRO A 377 6.98 -41.41 -1.04
N LEU A 378 6.99 -40.52 -2.06
CA LEU A 378 8.22 -40.09 -2.72
C LEU A 378 9.18 -39.30 -1.81
N LEU A 379 8.66 -38.79 -0.69
CA LEU A 379 9.37 -38.01 0.29
C LEU A 379 9.66 -38.80 1.59
N GLY A 380 9.26 -40.07 1.66
CA GLY A 380 9.45 -40.92 2.84
C GLY A 380 8.44 -40.68 3.98
N TYR A 381 7.29 -40.07 3.70
CA TYR A 381 6.20 -39.91 4.69
C TYR A 381 5.24 -41.10 4.64
N ASP A 382 5.60 -42.21 5.29
CA ASP A 382 4.84 -43.48 5.23
C ASP A 382 3.71 -43.60 6.26
N GLU A 383 3.73 -42.76 7.30
CA GLU A 383 2.78 -42.78 8.43
C GLU A 383 2.18 -41.38 8.69
N PRO A 384 1.41 -40.81 7.73
CA PRO A 384 0.69 -39.57 7.97
C PRO A 384 -0.40 -39.75 9.04
N VAL A 385 -0.76 -38.66 9.74
CA VAL A 385 -1.84 -38.69 10.76
C VAL A 385 -3.18 -39.12 10.14
N ASP A 386 -3.42 -38.73 8.89
CA ASP A 386 -4.54 -39.22 8.09
C ASP A 386 -4.02 -40.15 6.99
N ALA A 387 -4.35 -41.44 7.10
CA ALA A 387 -3.89 -42.46 6.18
C ALA A 387 -4.24 -42.16 4.71
N ARG A 388 -5.32 -41.41 4.45
CA ARG A 388 -5.74 -40.99 3.09
C ARG A 388 -4.70 -40.10 2.40
N ALA A 389 -3.82 -39.44 3.15
CA ALA A 389 -2.77 -38.61 2.55
C ALA A 389 -1.81 -39.44 1.67
N LYS A 390 -1.67 -40.74 1.93
CA LYS A 390 -0.87 -41.66 1.08
C LYS A 390 -1.45 -41.83 -0.33
N ASP A 391 -2.75 -41.60 -0.48
CA ASP A 391 -3.46 -41.72 -1.75
C ASP A 391 -3.44 -40.41 -2.56
N ILE A 392 -2.83 -39.34 -2.03
CA ILE A 392 -2.64 -38.09 -2.77
C ILE A 392 -1.61 -38.32 -3.86
N THR A 393 -2.02 -38.14 -5.12
CA THR A 393 -1.16 -38.27 -6.29
C THR A 393 -0.66 -36.90 -6.76
N ILE A 394 0.34 -36.89 -7.64
CA ILE A 394 0.77 -35.68 -8.36
C ILE A 394 -0.41 -35.05 -9.14
N ASP A 395 -1.29 -35.86 -9.70
CA ASP A 395 -2.51 -35.41 -10.38
C ASP A 395 -3.41 -34.64 -9.42
N HIS A 396 -3.68 -35.19 -8.24
CA HIS A 396 -4.50 -34.52 -7.23
C HIS A 396 -3.90 -33.16 -6.81
N LEU A 397 -2.57 -33.04 -6.77
CA LEU A 397 -1.91 -31.77 -6.47
C LEU A 397 -2.04 -30.77 -7.63
N LEU A 398 -1.90 -31.22 -8.89
CA LEU A 398 -2.02 -30.40 -10.09
C LEU A 398 -3.46 -29.97 -10.37
N SER A 399 -4.44 -30.82 -10.09
CA SER A 399 -5.86 -30.60 -10.32
C SER A 399 -6.58 -29.97 -9.11
N HIS A 400 -5.85 -29.68 -8.04
CA HIS A 400 -6.39 -29.11 -6.80
C HIS A 400 -7.49 -29.97 -6.14
N THR A 401 -7.32 -31.30 -6.17
CA THR A 401 -8.24 -32.27 -5.54
C THR A 401 -7.54 -33.07 -4.43
N SER A 402 -6.47 -32.54 -3.84
CA SER A 402 -5.61 -33.26 -2.88
C SER A 402 -6.19 -33.40 -1.47
N GLY A 403 -7.39 -32.90 -1.19
CA GLY A 403 -8.01 -32.99 0.15
C GLY A 403 -7.72 -31.82 1.09
N TYR A 404 -7.04 -30.77 0.62
CA TYR A 404 -6.76 -29.56 1.42
C TYR A 404 -7.63 -28.40 0.95
N ASN A 405 -8.43 -27.85 1.87
CA ASN A 405 -9.29 -26.70 1.61
C ASN A 405 -8.87 -25.51 2.48
N ARG A 406 -8.28 -24.50 1.82
CA ARG A 406 -7.80 -23.30 2.50
C ARG A 406 -8.87 -22.48 3.22
N ASP A 407 -10.13 -22.59 2.78
CA ASP A 407 -11.26 -21.88 3.39
C ASP A 407 -11.79 -22.60 4.64
N ARG A 408 -11.37 -23.86 4.88
CA ARG A 408 -11.71 -24.65 6.07
C ARG A 408 -10.57 -24.73 7.08
N SER A 409 -9.37 -25.06 6.60
CA SER A 409 -8.21 -25.38 7.44
C SER A 409 -7.07 -24.36 7.34
N GLY A 410 -7.27 -23.24 6.64
CA GLY A 410 -6.26 -22.21 6.39
C GLY A 410 -5.33 -22.55 5.22
N ASP A 411 -4.64 -21.53 4.68
CA ASP A 411 -3.62 -21.70 3.64
C ASP A 411 -2.22 -21.68 4.28
N PRO A 412 -1.55 -22.83 4.45
CA PRO A 412 -0.27 -22.88 5.15
C PRO A 412 0.86 -22.14 4.41
N SER A 413 0.64 -21.77 3.15
CA SER A 413 1.54 -20.92 2.35
C SER A 413 1.68 -19.50 2.90
N PHE A 414 0.78 -19.08 3.79
CA PHE A 414 0.77 -17.76 4.45
C PHE A 414 0.84 -17.87 5.99
N MET A 415 1.16 -19.05 6.52
CA MET A 415 1.16 -19.33 7.96
C MET A 415 2.56 -19.61 8.51
N PHE A 416 3.63 -19.18 7.83
CA PHE A 416 5.01 -19.54 8.20
C PHE A 416 5.37 -19.17 9.64
N ARG A 417 4.91 -18.00 10.11
CA ARG A 417 5.12 -17.57 11.50
C ARG A 417 4.43 -18.49 12.51
N GLU A 418 3.16 -18.83 12.26
CA GLU A 418 2.37 -19.72 13.12
C GLU A 418 2.99 -21.13 13.16
N ILE A 419 3.42 -21.63 12.01
CA ILE A 419 4.08 -22.93 11.87
C ILE A 419 5.40 -22.94 12.65
N ALA A 420 6.21 -21.88 12.51
CA ALA A 420 7.46 -21.73 13.26
C ALA A 420 7.23 -21.70 14.78
N ILE A 421 6.18 -21.02 15.24
CA ILE A 421 5.80 -20.99 16.67
C ILE A 421 5.34 -22.36 17.14
N THR A 422 4.49 -23.02 16.36
CA THR A 422 3.91 -24.32 16.72
C THR A 422 4.95 -25.43 16.80
N LEU A 423 5.84 -25.52 15.80
CA LEU A 423 6.80 -26.61 15.71
C LEU A 423 8.09 -26.34 16.50
N PHE A 424 8.50 -25.08 16.64
CA PHE A 424 9.83 -24.72 17.16
C PHE A 424 9.81 -23.62 18.21
N ASN A 425 8.63 -23.27 18.76
CA ASN A 425 8.46 -22.14 19.69
C ASN A 425 9.04 -20.82 19.14
N GLY A 426 9.06 -20.68 17.81
CA GLY A 426 9.55 -19.50 17.09
C GLY A 426 11.07 -19.33 17.10
N THR A 427 11.85 -20.34 17.54
CA THR A 427 13.32 -20.25 17.63
C THR A 427 14.03 -20.12 16.28
N ARG A 428 13.34 -20.43 15.18
CA ARG A 428 13.78 -20.21 13.80
C ARG A 428 12.58 -20.02 12.87
N ALA A 429 12.80 -19.43 11.70
CA ALA A 429 11.81 -19.40 10.63
C ALA A 429 11.47 -20.82 10.13
N ALA A 430 10.23 -21.01 9.67
CA ALA A 430 9.79 -22.24 9.04
C ALA A 430 10.30 -22.32 7.59
N THR A 431 10.64 -23.53 7.15
CA THR A 431 10.98 -23.89 5.77
C THR A 431 9.78 -24.57 5.11
N LEU A 432 9.81 -24.75 3.79
CA LEU A 432 8.80 -25.53 3.08
C LEU A 432 8.69 -26.96 3.64
N ARG A 433 9.81 -27.57 4.05
CA ARG A 433 9.77 -28.88 4.71
C ARG A 433 8.97 -28.85 6.02
N ASP A 434 9.14 -27.82 6.83
CA ASP A 434 8.39 -27.68 8.09
C ASP A 434 6.90 -27.47 7.81
N VAL A 435 6.55 -26.75 6.73
CA VAL A 435 5.17 -26.60 6.27
C VAL A 435 4.58 -27.95 5.85
N ILE A 436 5.35 -28.80 5.16
CA ILE A 436 4.93 -30.16 4.79
C ILE A 436 4.71 -31.02 6.04
N GLU A 437 5.64 -30.99 6.99
CA GLU A 437 5.56 -31.73 8.26
C GLU A 437 4.37 -31.25 9.12
N TYR A 438 4.10 -29.95 9.11
CA TYR A 438 2.92 -29.34 9.74
C TYR A 438 1.61 -29.84 9.10
N GLN A 439 1.57 -29.94 7.77
CA GLN A 439 0.36 -30.31 7.05
C GLN A 439 0.07 -31.82 7.11
N VAL A 440 1.11 -32.66 7.01
CA VAL A 440 0.96 -34.14 7.06
C VAL A 440 0.56 -34.64 8.46
N ALA A 441 0.78 -33.82 9.49
CA ALA A 441 0.35 -34.07 10.86
C ALA A 441 -1.13 -33.71 11.14
N ARG A 442 -1.91 -33.37 10.11
CA ARG A 442 -3.32 -32.94 10.22
C ARG A 442 -4.25 -33.77 9.33
N PRO A 443 -5.54 -33.87 9.71
CA PRO A 443 -6.55 -34.53 8.87
C PRO A 443 -6.79 -33.78 7.56
N LEU A 444 -7.14 -34.53 6.50
CA LEU A 444 -7.62 -33.93 5.24
C LEU A 444 -9.06 -33.44 5.40
N ASP A 445 -9.38 -32.32 4.76
CA ASP A 445 -10.74 -31.73 4.73
C ASP A 445 -11.73 -32.59 3.92
N PHE A 446 -11.22 -33.33 2.93
CA PHE A 446 -11.97 -34.26 2.10
C PHE A 446 -11.05 -35.35 1.53
N ALA A 447 -11.63 -36.42 0.99
CA ALA A 447 -10.83 -37.52 0.43
C ALA A 447 -10.17 -37.10 -0.90
N PRO A 448 -8.92 -37.49 -1.19
CA PRO A 448 -8.27 -37.11 -2.44
C PRO A 448 -9.09 -37.54 -3.67
N GLY A 449 -9.25 -36.62 -4.62
CA GLY A 449 -10.01 -36.83 -5.85
C GLY A 449 -11.54 -36.68 -5.73
N THR A 450 -12.10 -36.48 -4.52
CA THR A 450 -13.56 -36.41 -4.35
C THR A 450 -14.16 -35.01 -4.40
N ASP A 451 -13.33 -33.97 -4.26
CA ASP A 451 -13.75 -32.56 -4.29
C ASP A 451 -12.63 -31.67 -4.86
N TYR A 452 -12.95 -30.42 -5.20
CA TYR A 452 -12.02 -29.42 -5.71
C TYR A 452 -11.84 -28.29 -4.68
N ALA A 453 -10.59 -27.97 -4.36
CA ALA A 453 -10.24 -26.79 -3.58
C ALA A 453 -8.85 -26.26 -3.98
N TYR A 454 -8.81 -25.02 -4.48
CA TYR A 454 -7.55 -24.37 -4.88
C TYR A 454 -6.54 -24.39 -3.72
N SER A 455 -5.33 -24.90 -4.00
CA SER A 455 -4.31 -25.14 -2.98
C SER A 455 -2.95 -24.65 -3.45
N ASN A 456 -2.47 -23.56 -2.84
CA ASN A 456 -1.09 -23.10 -2.98
C ASN A 456 -0.12 -24.15 -2.41
N TYR A 457 -0.45 -24.72 -1.24
CA TYR A 457 0.31 -25.80 -0.63
C TYR A 457 0.52 -26.99 -1.59
N GLY A 458 -0.51 -27.39 -2.34
CA GLY A 458 -0.39 -28.48 -3.32
C GLY A 458 0.72 -28.20 -4.35
N THR A 459 0.80 -26.96 -4.84
CA THR A 459 1.86 -26.55 -5.78
C THR A 459 3.24 -26.41 -5.11
N MET A 460 3.30 -25.99 -3.84
CA MET A 460 4.54 -25.97 -3.05
C MET A 460 5.07 -27.41 -2.85
N LEU A 461 4.21 -28.36 -2.48
CA LEU A 461 4.57 -29.76 -2.33
C LEU A 461 5.11 -30.35 -3.64
N LEU A 462 4.49 -30.02 -4.79
CA LEU A 462 5.01 -30.41 -6.10
C LEU A 462 6.42 -29.88 -6.34
N SER A 463 6.69 -28.61 -6.05
CA SER A 463 8.02 -28.03 -6.22
C SER A 463 9.08 -28.70 -5.33
N TYR A 464 8.69 -29.08 -4.11
CA TYR A 464 9.55 -29.82 -3.19
C TYR A 464 9.86 -31.23 -3.71
N ILE A 465 8.85 -31.93 -4.25
CA ILE A 465 9.02 -33.25 -4.88
C ILE A 465 9.98 -33.19 -6.07
N VAL A 466 9.83 -32.18 -6.95
CA VAL A 466 10.79 -31.95 -8.05
C VAL A 466 12.20 -31.84 -7.50
N GLY A 467 12.42 -30.95 -6.52
CA GLY A 467 13.75 -30.71 -5.98
C GLY A 467 14.36 -31.96 -5.33
N ASN A 468 13.56 -32.71 -4.58
CA ASN A 468 13.99 -33.92 -3.89
C ASN A 468 14.37 -35.05 -4.86
N ILE A 469 13.55 -35.33 -5.87
CA ILE A 469 13.79 -36.44 -6.82
C ILE A 469 14.94 -36.11 -7.78
N THR A 470 15.06 -34.84 -8.19
CA THR A 470 16.09 -34.41 -9.13
C THR A 470 17.42 -34.08 -8.46
N ALA A 471 17.45 -34.03 -7.12
CA ALA A 471 18.58 -33.53 -6.33
C ALA A 471 19.09 -32.16 -6.82
N THR A 472 18.20 -31.35 -7.39
CA THR A 472 18.48 -30.03 -7.96
C THR A 472 17.55 -29.01 -7.30
N PRO A 473 18.04 -27.84 -6.84
CA PRO A 473 17.15 -26.79 -6.34
C PRO A 473 16.05 -26.46 -7.35
N TYR A 474 14.80 -26.30 -6.89
CA TYR A 474 13.64 -26.18 -7.78
C TYR A 474 13.78 -25.04 -8.80
N LEU A 475 14.31 -23.88 -8.39
CA LEU A 475 14.52 -22.74 -9.29
C LEU A 475 15.58 -23.02 -10.36
N ASP A 476 16.64 -23.74 -10.02
CA ASP A 476 17.67 -24.15 -10.99
C ASP A 476 17.09 -25.18 -11.96
N PHE A 477 16.28 -26.12 -11.47
CA PHE A 477 15.55 -27.05 -12.32
C PHE A 477 14.62 -26.30 -13.30
N LEU A 478 13.86 -25.30 -12.83
CA LEU A 478 13.02 -24.48 -13.69
C LEU A 478 13.84 -23.76 -14.76
N ARG A 479 14.94 -23.11 -14.36
CA ARG A 479 15.82 -22.38 -15.29
C ARG A 479 16.34 -23.32 -16.39
N ASP A 480 16.90 -24.45 -15.99
CA ASP A 480 17.61 -25.35 -16.90
C ASP A 480 16.69 -26.20 -17.78
N LYS A 481 15.49 -26.55 -17.28
CA LYS A 481 14.61 -27.55 -17.94
C LYS A 481 13.35 -26.97 -18.54
N ILE A 482 12.88 -25.82 -18.06
CA ILE A 482 11.55 -25.28 -18.39
C ILE A 482 11.63 -23.89 -19.00
N LEU A 483 12.38 -22.97 -18.38
CA LEU A 483 12.37 -21.55 -18.71
C LEU A 483 13.34 -21.20 -19.85
N GLY A 484 14.46 -21.91 -19.97
CA GLY A 484 15.49 -21.57 -20.96
C GLY A 484 16.00 -20.15 -20.74
N ASP A 485 16.01 -19.34 -21.79
CA ASP A 485 16.49 -17.95 -21.76
C ASP A 485 15.42 -16.93 -21.27
N LEU A 486 14.27 -17.41 -20.78
CA LEU A 486 13.25 -16.52 -20.22
C LEU A 486 13.74 -15.91 -18.90
N ASP A 487 13.65 -14.58 -18.83
CA ASP A 487 14.01 -13.81 -17.63
C ASP A 487 12.94 -13.95 -16.55
N VAL A 488 13.09 -14.99 -15.73
CA VAL A 488 12.28 -15.27 -14.54
C VAL A 488 13.21 -15.43 -13.36
N ARG A 489 12.89 -14.76 -12.25
CA ARG A 489 13.65 -14.82 -11.00
C ARG A 489 12.74 -15.12 -9.82
N LEU A 490 13.34 -15.44 -8.68
CA LEU A 490 12.66 -15.40 -7.40
C LEU A 490 12.43 -13.94 -6.99
N TYR A 491 11.27 -13.66 -6.42
CA TYR A 491 11.03 -12.45 -5.65
C TYR A 491 11.30 -12.77 -4.19
N GLU A 492 12.42 -12.30 -3.66
CA GLU A 492 12.85 -12.61 -2.29
C GLU A 492 11.95 -11.94 -1.24
N THR A 493 11.89 -12.48 -0.02
CA THR A 493 11.06 -11.89 1.05
C THR A 493 11.62 -10.56 1.52
N ALA A 494 12.94 -10.39 1.45
CA ALA A 494 13.64 -9.30 2.08
C ALA A 494 13.51 -7.98 1.30
N ALA A 495 12.85 -6.97 1.87
CA ALA A 495 12.58 -5.69 1.22
C ALA A 495 13.83 -4.99 0.65
N GLU A 496 14.97 -5.12 1.33
CA GLU A 496 16.25 -4.54 0.91
C GLU A 496 16.75 -5.07 -0.45
N ARG A 497 16.35 -6.29 -0.83
CA ARG A 497 16.65 -6.90 -2.14
C ARG A 497 15.97 -6.16 -3.28
N HIS A 498 14.91 -5.42 -2.98
CA HIS A 498 14.07 -4.70 -3.93
C HIS A 498 14.31 -3.19 -3.92
N SER A 499 15.31 -2.71 -3.18
CA SER A 499 15.64 -1.28 -3.12
C SER A 499 16.04 -0.70 -4.49
N GLY A 500 16.65 -1.52 -5.35
CA GLY A 500 17.01 -1.18 -6.73
C GLY A 500 15.94 -1.52 -7.77
N ASP A 501 14.84 -2.17 -7.38
CA ASP A 501 13.79 -2.55 -8.32
C ASP A 501 13.07 -1.29 -8.86
N ARG A 502 12.82 -1.32 -10.17
CA ARG A 502 12.09 -0.25 -10.88
C ARG A 502 10.58 -0.34 -10.65
N ILE A 503 10.08 -1.56 -10.47
CA ILE A 503 8.68 -1.87 -10.16
C ILE A 503 8.52 -2.00 -8.66
N ILE A 504 7.51 -1.32 -8.12
CA ILE A 504 7.24 -1.29 -6.68
C ILE A 504 5.99 -2.10 -6.43
N GLN A 505 6.09 -3.22 -5.72
CA GLN A 505 4.90 -3.96 -5.31
C GLN A 505 4.22 -3.18 -4.17
N GLU A 506 3.00 -2.69 -4.42
CA GLU A 506 2.29 -1.76 -3.53
C GLU A 506 1.16 -2.46 -2.77
N SER A 507 1.09 -2.19 -1.47
CA SER A 507 0.09 -2.73 -0.55
C SER A 507 -0.09 -1.79 0.63
N LYS A 508 -1.34 -1.57 1.04
CA LYS A 508 -1.66 -0.86 2.30
C LYS A 508 -1.41 -1.72 3.53
N TYR A 509 -1.39 -3.04 3.37
CA TYR A 509 -1.23 -3.98 4.48
C TYR A 509 0.23 -4.20 4.88
N THR A 510 0.42 -4.32 6.19
CA THR A 510 1.63 -4.82 6.86
C THR A 510 1.25 -5.99 7.76
N GLY A 511 2.19 -6.87 8.05
CA GLY A 511 1.98 -7.98 8.99
C GLY A 511 3.28 -8.46 9.61
N TYR A 512 3.18 -9.37 10.57
CA TYR A 512 4.34 -9.85 11.30
C TYR A 512 5.32 -10.59 10.41
N ASP A 513 6.60 -10.24 10.50
CA ASP A 513 7.65 -10.86 9.70
C ASP A 513 7.80 -12.36 10.05
N PRO A 514 7.51 -13.28 9.11
CA PRO A 514 7.62 -14.71 9.36
C PRO A 514 9.07 -15.20 9.48
N ARG A 515 10.05 -14.39 9.07
CA ARG A 515 11.48 -14.72 9.19
C ARG A 515 12.00 -14.52 10.60
N GLU A 516 11.30 -13.72 11.41
CA GLU A 516 11.63 -13.42 12.80
C GLU A 516 10.43 -13.73 13.71
N PRO A 517 10.06 -15.01 13.91
CA PRO A 517 8.75 -15.38 14.47
C PRO A 517 8.47 -14.88 15.88
N GLN A 518 9.53 -14.71 16.69
CA GLN A 518 9.42 -14.18 18.05
C GLN A 518 9.36 -12.65 18.09
N SER A 519 9.73 -11.96 17.01
CA SER A 519 9.56 -10.52 16.94
C SER A 519 8.10 -10.18 16.65
N TYR A 520 7.69 -9.01 17.13
CA TYR A 520 6.44 -8.36 16.73
C TYR A 520 6.70 -7.32 15.64
N ARG A 521 7.78 -7.47 14.86
CA ARG A 521 8.11 -6.55 13.77
C ARG A 521 7.10 -6.69 12.65
N LEU A 522 6.48 -5.58 12.26
CA LEU A 522 5.60 -5.51 11.11
C LEU A 522 6.42 -5.12 9.88
N VAL A 523 6.23 -5.84 8.78
CA VAL A 523 6.83 -5.56 7.48
C VAL A 523 5.75 -5.43 6.41
N PRO A 524 6.00 -4.73 5.28
CA PRO A 524 5.02 -4.62 4.21
C PRO A 524 4.60 -5.99 3.66
N GLY A 525 3.32 -6.10 3.28
CA GLY A 525 2.72 -7.32 2.75
C GLY A 525 3.57 -8.07 1.71
N PRO A 526 4.03 -7.43 0.63
CA PRO A 526 4.82 -8.09 -0.43
C PRO A 526 6.17 -8.64 0.06
N TYR A 527 6.68 -8.13 1.18
CA TYR A 527 7.97 -8.50 1.79
C TYR A 527 7.79 -9.39 3.03
N GLY A 528 6.76 -10.24 3.01
CA GLY A 528 6.47 -11.22 4.05
C GLY A 528 5.40 -10.82 5.06
N GLY A 529 4.89 -9.57 5.00
CA GLY A 529 3.79 -9.12 5.84
C GLY A 529 2.47 -9.86 5.56
N ASP A 530 2.38 -10.56 4.44
CA ASP A 530 1.29 -11.49 4.12
C ASP A 530 1.43 -12.87 4.77
N GLY A 531 2.51 -13.10 5.53
CA GLY A 531 2.78 -14.34 6.26
C GLY A 531 3.53 -15.41 5.46
N ALA A 532 3.86 -15.14 4.20
CA ALA A 532 4.66 -16.05 3.37
C ALA A 532 6.17 -15.75 3.48
N ILE A 533 6.99 -16.81 3.41
CA ILE A 533 8.42 -16.69 3.09
C ILE A 533 8.56 -17.02 1.60
N LYS A 534 8.82 -16.02 0.78
CA LYS A 534 8.76 -16.11 -0.68
C LYS A 534 9.70 -17.16 -1.26
N GLU A 535 10.88 -17.31 -0.68
CA GLU A 535 11.88 -18.34 -1.02
C GLU A 535 11.27 -19.75 -0.95
N GLU A 536 10.39 -20.00 0.02
CA GLU A 536 9.75 -21.29 0.29
C GLU A 536 8.46 -21.47 -0.54
N CYS A 537 7.99 -20.42 -1.22
CA CYS A 537 6.75 -20.40 -2.01
C CYS A 537 6.99 -20.29 -3.53
N ALA A 538 8.22 -20.52 -4.00
CA ALA A 538 8.60 -20.44 -5.42
C ALA A 538 7.72 -21.29 -6.34
N GLY A 539 7.30 -22.49 -5.90
CA GLY A 539 6.40 -23.37 -6.64
C GLY A 539 4.96 -22.86 -6.77
N ALA A 540 4.58 -21.86 -5.97
CA ALA A 540 3.23 -21.34 -5.89
C ALA A 540 3.10 -19.93 -6.48
N PHE A 541 3.79 -18.92 -5.96
CA PHE A 541 3.46 -17.52 -6.33
C PHE A 541 4.61 -16.51 -6.19
N SER A 542 5.84 -16.98 -5.96
CA SER A 542 6.98 -16.10 -5.67
C SER A 542 7.93 -15.87 -6.84
N LEU A 543 7.56 -16.25 -8.06
CA LEU A 543 8.37 -15.96 -9.24
C LEU A 543 8.13 -14.54 -9.71
N ALA A 544 9.07 -13.92 -10.42
CA ALA A 544 8.94 -12.60 -11.02
C ALA A 544 9.48 -12.58 -12.45
N ALA A 545 8.75 -11.98 -13.38
CA ALA A 545 9.08 -11.76 -14.79
C ALA A 545 8.24 -10.61 -15.38
N SER A 546 8.58 -10.17 -16.57
CA SER A 546 7.73 -9.23 -17.33
C SER A 546 6.49 -9.92 -17.92
N ALA A 547 5.46 -9.14 -18.26
CA ALA A 547 4.30 -9.64 -19.02
C ALA A 547 4.74 -10.27 -20.36
N GLY A 548 5.78 -9.72 -21.01
CA GLY A 548 6.35 -10.27 -22.23
C GLY A 548 6.95 -11.66 -22.04
N THR A 549 7.65 -11.89 -20.92
CA THR A 549 8.14 -13.22 -20.56
C THR A 549 7.00 -14.21 -20.36
N VAL A 550 5.92 -13.82 -19.67
CA VAL A 550 4.72 -14.67 -19.49
C VAL A 550 4.08 -15.00 -20.84
N ALA A 551 3.83 -14.01 -21.69
CA ALA A 551 3.22 -14.20 -23.00
C ALA A 551 4.05 -15.13 -23.90
N ARG A 552 5.38 -14.99 -23.91
CA ARG A 552 6.27 -15.91 -24.63
C ARG A 552 6.23 -17.32 -24.07
N PHE A 553 6.18 -17.47 -22.74
CA PHE A 553 6.10 -18.78 -22.10
C PHE A 553 4.83 -19.54 -22.53
N ILE A 554 3.67 -18.89 -22.43
CA ILE A 554 2.39 -19.52 -22.81
C ILE A 554 2.24 -19.71 -24.34
N GLY A 555 3.06 -19.04 -25.15
CA GLY A 555 3.13 -19.29 -26.59
C GLY A 555 3.56 -20.72 -26.99
N SER A 556 4.10 -21.49 -26.05
CA SER A 556 4.42 -22.91 -26.25
C SER A 556 3.87 -23.82 -25.14
N HIS A 557 3.31 -23.26 -24.06
CA HIS A 557 2.86 -23.98 -22.88
C HIS A 557 1.39 -23.71 -22.58
N ALA A 558 0.70 -24.68 -22.00
CA ALA A 558 -0.66 -24.44 -21.52
C ALA A 558 -0.68 -23.30 -20.49
N VAL A 559 -1.63 -22.37 -20.64
CA VAL A 559 -1.83 -21.26 -19.70
C VAL A 559 -2.25 -21.76 -18.31
N SER A 560 -3.06 -22.81 -18.30
CA SER A 560 -3.45 -23.52 -17.10
C SER A 560 -3.44 -25.03 -17.36
N GLY A 561 -3.21 -25.82 -16.32
CA GLY A 561 -3.01 -27.25 -16.45
C GLY A 561 -1.64 -27.58 -17.04
N THR A 562 -1.58 -28.66 -17.81
CA THR A 562 -0.32 -29.21 -18.32
C THR A 562 -0.36 -29.42 -19.83
N GLY A 563 0.80 -29.69 -20.44
CA GLY A 563 0.93 -29.84 -21.89
C GLY A 563 1.33 -28.57 -22.64
N GLY A 564 1.26 -28.64 -23.97
CA GLY A 564 1.61 -27.53 -24.85
C GLY A 564 0.54 -26.44 -24.86
N ARG A 565 0.79 -25.38 -25.64
CA ARG A 565 -0.16 -24.27 -25.85
C ARG A 565 -1.57 -24.78 -26.13
N ALA A 566 -2.55 -24.23 -25.40
CA ALA A 566 -3.97 -24.54 -25.55
C ALA A 566 -4.75 -23.25 -25.85
N PRO A 567 -5.37 -23.11 -27.04
CA PRO A 567 -6.21 -21.96 -27.36
C PRO A 567 -7.42 -21.86 -26.42
N PHE A 568 -7.87 -20.62 -26.18
CA PHE A 568 -8.97 -20.24 -25.30
C PHE A 568 -8.78 -20.64 -23.83
N ALA A 569 -7.52 -20.84 -23.41
CA ALA A 569 -7.16 -21.04 -22.01
C ALA A 569 -6.75 -19.71 -21.38
N GLU A 570 -7.09 -19.54 -20.10
CA GLU A 570 -6.70 -18.38 -19.30
C GLU A 570 -6.27 -18.79 -17.89
N ARG A 571 -5.47 -17.93 -17.25
CA ARG A 571 -5.06 -18.07 -15.86
C ARG A 571 -4.94 -16.70 -15.23
N ASP A 572 -5.44 -16.61 -14.00
CA ASP A 572 -5.36 -15.44 -13.16
C ASP A 572 -4.71 -15.83 -11.83
N GLY A 573 -3.76 -15.03 -11.38
CA GLY A 573 -3.11 -15.22 -10.09
C GLY A 573 -2.88 -13.90 -9.38
N THR A 574 -3.14 -13.90 -8.08
CA THR A 574 -3.13 -12.70 -7.23
C THR A 574 -2.44 -12.99 -5.90
N VAL A 575 -1.61 -12.07 -5.44
CA VAL A 575 -0.92 -12.09 -4.14
C VAL A 575 -0.77 -10.65 -3.65
N VAL A 576 -0.53 -10.44 -2.35
CA VAL A 576 -0.36 -9.08 -1.84
C VAL A 576 0.77 -8.38 -2.61
N GLY A 577 0.45 -7.22 -3.18
CA GLY A 577 1.36 -6.47 -4.05
C GLY A 577 1.37 -6.86 -5.52
N ALA A 578 0.67 -7.89 -6.00
CA ALA A 578 0.72 -8.25 -7.43
C ALA A 578 -0.52 -8.99 -7.93
N ARG A 579 -0.82 -8.82 -9.23
CA ARG A 579 -1.73 -9.69 -9.97
C ARG A 579 -1.21 -9.90 -11.39
N THR A 580 -1.38 -11.12 -11.90
CA THR A 580 -1.00 -11.50 -13.26
C THR A 580 -2.16 -12.26 -13.90
N PHE A 581 -2.56 -11.81 -15.09
CA PHE A 581 -3.46 -12.52 -15.98
C PHE A 581 -2.73 -12.95 -17.24
N ALA A 582 -3.01 -14.15 -17.73
CA ALA A 582 -2.47 -14.67 -18.97
C ALA A 582 -3.56 -15.39 -19.76
N SER A 583 -3.56 -15.27 -21.08
CA SER A 583 -4.55 -15.92 -21.94
C SER A 583 -3.98 -16.23 -23.32
N SER A 584 -4.33 -17.43 -23.81
CA SER A 584 -4.05 -17.88 -25.17
C SER A 584 -5.32 -17.78 -25.98
N ARG A 585 -5.35 -16.93 -27.00
CA ARG A 585 -6.42 -16.88 -28.02
C ARG A 585 -6.13 -17.87 -29.15
N SER A 586 -7.00 -17.93 -30.16
CA SER A 586 -6.71 -18.71 -31.38
C SER A 586 -5.54 -18.15 -32.19
N ASP A 587 -5.31 -16.83 -32.10
CA ASP A 587 -4.41 -16.04 -32.94
C ASP A 587 -3.16 -15.55 -32.21
N VAL A 588 -3.26 -15.21 -30.92
CA VAL A 588 -2.16 -14.65 -30.11
C VAL A 588 -2.17 -15.14 -28.67
N ASP A 589 -1.05 -14.90 -27.98
CA ASP A 589 -0.88 -15.10 -26.55
C ASP A 589 -0.57 -13.77 -25.88
N TRP A 590 -1.21 -13.48 -24.75
CA TRP A 590 -1.04 -12.21 -24.06
C TRP A 590 -1.07 -12.36 -22.56
N ALA A 591 -0.43 -11.41 -21.88
CA ALA A 591 -0.41 -11.32 -20.44
C ALA A 591 -0.50 -9.87 -19.97
N LEU A 592 -1.05 -9.70 -18.77
CA LEU A 592 -1.20 -8.45 -18.05
C LEU A 592 -0.65 -8.65 -16.63
N THR A 593 0.32 -7.82 -16.24
CA THR A 593 0.88 -7.80 -14.88
C THR A 593 0.66 -6.43 -14.26
N ILE A 594 0.16 -6.39 -13.02
CA ILE A 594 -0.07 -5.15 -12.25
C ILE A 594 0.61 -5.23 -10.87
N ASN A 595 1.10 -4.10 -10.39
CA ASN A 595 1.95 -3.97 -9.19
C ASN A 595 1.16 -3.86 -7.87
N THR A 596 -0.13 -4.20 -7.88
CA THR A 596 -0.99 -4.27 -6.70
C THR A 596 -2.27 -5.05 -7.01
N ARG A 597 -2.89 -5.61 -5.97
CA ARG A 597 -4.24 -6.19 -6.02
C ARG A 597 -5.31 -5.34 -5.33
N GLU A 598 -4.94 -4.12 -4.91
CA GLU A 598 -5.79 -3.23 -4.10
C GLU A 598 -6.39 -2.13 -4.98
N TYR A 599 -7.13 -2.53 -6.01
CA TYR A 599 -8.01 -1.68 -6.82
C TYR A 599 -9.46 -1.73 -6.30
N ILE A 600 -10.37 -0.93 -6.89
CA ILE A 600 -11.74 -0.70 -6.40
C ILE A 600 -12.52 -2.01 -6.17
N SER A 601 -12.48 -2.95 -7.12
CA SER A 601 -13.15 -4.25 -6.98
C SER A 601 -12.68 -5.29 -7.99
N GLU A 602 -12.94 -6.57 -7.72
CA GLU A 602 -12.71 -7.66 -8.68
C GLU A 602 -13.48 -7.47 -9.99
N VAL A 603 -14.68 -6.88 -9.93
CA VAL A 603 -15.50 -6.57 -11.11
C VAL A 603 -14.77 -5.61 -12.06
N GLU A 604 -14.01 -4.65 -11.53
CA GLU A 604 -13.23 -3.73 -12.37
C GLU A 604 -12.08 -4.42 -13.10
N PHE A 605 -11.44 -5.41 -12.46
CA PHE A 605 -10.39 -6.19 -13.12
C PHE A 605 -10.97 -7.17 -14.14
N ASP A 606 -12.09 -7.82 -13.80
CA ASP A 606 -12.82 -8.69 -14.73
C ASP A 606 -13.31 -7.91 -15.96
N ASP A 607 -13.79 -6.67 -15.78
CA ASP A 607 -14.16 -5.79 -16.89
C ASP A 607 -12.97 -5.44 -17.79
N LEU A 608 -11.81 -5.16 -17.18
CA LEU A 608 -10.59 -4.89 -17.94
C LEU A 608 -10.20 -6.09 -18.80
N ARG A 609 -10.05 -7.27 -18.20
CA ARG A 609 -9.51 -8.44 -18.90
C ARG A 609 -10.52 -9.08 -19.86
N SER A 610 -11.81 -9.06 -19.52
CA SER A 610 -12.84 -9.81 -20.27
C SER A 610 -13.47 -8.97 -21.37
N TRP A 611 -13.57 -7.65 -21.18
CA TRP A 611 -14.29 -6.76 -22.10
C TRP A 611 -13.37 -5.72 -22.70
N LYS A 612 -12.77 -4.84 -21.88
CA LYS A 612 -12.01 -3.69 -22.40
C LYS A 612 -10.83 -4.12 -23.28
N LEU A 613 -10.00 -5.06 -22.82
CA LEU A 613 -8.85 -5.53 -23.59
C LEU A 613 -9.27 -6.50 -24.70
N SER A 614 -10.21 -7.41 -24.41
CA SER A 614 -10.72 -8.39 -25.38
C SER A 614 -11.33 -7.74 -26.63
N PHE A 615 -12.15 -6.70 -26.46
CA PHE A 615 -12.79 -6.00 -27.58
C PHE A 615 -11.80 -5.27 -28.47
N VAL A 616 -10.69 -4.76 -27.92
CA VAL A 616 -9.64 -4.15 -28.75
C VAL A 616 -9.02 -5.19 -29.69
N PHE A 617 -8.87 -6.44 -29.26
CA PHE A 617 -8.43 -7.53 -30.15
C PHE A 617 -9.47 -7.92 -31.21
N GLU A 618 -10.76 -7.65 -30.99
CA GLU A 618 -11.82 -7.86 -31.99
C GLU A 618 -11.87 -6.72 -33.01
N ASP A 619 -11.71 -5.49 -32.55
CA ASP A 619 -11.73 -4.29 -33.38
C ASP A 619 -10.48 -4.18 -34.26
N PHE A 620 -9.33 -4.68 -33.79
CA PHE A 620 -8.05 -4.60 -34.48
C PHE A 620 -7.46 -5.97 -34.73
N ALA A 621 -7.62 -6.45 -35.97
CA ALA A 621 -7.07 -7.73 -36.38
C ALA A 621 -5.53 -7.75 -36.34
N VAL A 622 -4.99 -8.80 -35.72
CA VAL A 622 -3.58 -9.18 -35.78
C VAL A 622 -3.23 -9.52 -37.24
N ALA A 623 -2.05 -9.07 -37.68
CA ALA A 623 -1.63 -9.12 -39.08
C ALA A 623 -1.21 -10.52 -39.55
#